data_AF-A0A830BBM7-F1
#
_entry.id   AF-A0A830BBM7-F1
#
_cell.length_a   1.000
_cell.length_b   1.000
_cell.length_c   1.000
_cell.angle_alpha   90.00
_cell.angle_beta   90.00
_cell.angle_gamma   90.00
#
_symmetry.space_group_name_H-M   'P 1'
#
loop_
_entity.id
_entity.type
_entity.pdbx_description
1 polymer ?
#
loop_
_entity_poly.entity_id
_entity_poly.type
_entity_poly.pdbx_seq_one_letter_code
_entity_poly.pdbx_strand_id
1 'polypeptide(L)'
;MASASYLARRAAQKEKVRILYRRALKDTLNWAVHRHLFYNDADALRERFEANRNVEDIELIDRMIAAGEASYNKWRHPDPYIVPWAPGGTKFCRNPTPPPGVIDHKLLLFLVL
;
A
#
# COMPACT_ATOMS: atom_id res chain seq x y z
N MET A 1 3.62 26.18 -21.65
CA MET A 1 3.26 24.76 -21.84
C MET A 1 4.30 23.81 -21.22
N ALA A 2 5.62 23.99 -21.45
CA ALA A 2 6.66 23.06 -20.96
C ALA A 2 6.86 23.00 -19.43
N SER A 3 6.56 24.07 -18.66
CA SER A 3 6.71 24.02 -17.19
C SER A 3 5.57 23.26 -16.50
N ALA A 4 4.36 23.30 -17.06
CA ALA A 4 3.21 22.58 -16.50
C ALA A 4 3.36 21.06 -16.64
N SER A 5 3.84 20.59 -17.80
CA SER A 5 4.13 19.16 -18.01
C SER A 5 5.26 18.65 -17.12
N TYR A 6 6.32 19.45 -16.93
CA TYR A 6 7.40 19.14 -16.00
C TYR A 6 6.90 18.98 -14.56
N LEU A 7 6.11 19.94 -14.05
CA LEU A 7 5.56 19.90 -12.70
C LEU A 7 4.61 18.71 -12.50
N ALA A 8 3.78 18.40 -13.49
CA ALA A 8 2.92 17.23 -13.46
C ALA A 8 3.72 15.92 -13.40
N ARG A 9 4.79 15.79 -14.20
CA ARG A 9 5.68 14.62 -14.18
C ARG A 9 6.36 14.47 -12.81
N ARG A 10 6.87 15.55 -12.23
CA ARG A 10 7.46 15.54 -10.88
C ARG A 10 6.46 15.15 -9.79
N ALA A 11 5.22 15.64 -9.88
CA ALA A 11 4.16 15.26 -8.95
C ALA A 11 3.84 13.76 -9.04
N ALA A 12 3.71 13.22 -10.26
CA ALA A 12 3.49 11.80 -10.50
C ALA A 12 4.66 10.94 -10.00
N GLN A 13 5.91 11.34 -10.24
CA GLN A 13 7.09 10.65 -9.71
C GLN A 13 7.06 10.58 -8.18
N LYS A 14 6.77 11.71 -7.52
CA LYS A 14 6.65 11.77 -6.06
C LYS A 14 5.56 10.84 -5.53
N GLU A 15 4.42 10.77 -6.22
CA GLU A 15 3.35 9.84 -5.87
C GLU A 15 3.77 8.38 -6.02
N LYS A 16 4.39 8.02 -7.16
CA LYS A 16 4.90 6.67 -7.43
C LYS A 16 5.91 6.22 -6.36
N VAL A 17 6.86 7.07 -6.01
CA VAL A 17 7.84 6.79 -4.95
C VAL A 17 7.15 6.56 -3.60
N ARG A 18 6.15 7.37 -3.24
CA ARG A 18 5.39 7.20 -1.99
C ARG A 18 4.56 5.92 -1.98
N ILE A 19 4.00 5.53 -3.11
CA ILE A 19 3.26 4.27 -3.25
C ILE A 19 4.23 3.09 -3.12
N LEU A 20 5.35 3.12 -3.84
CA LEU A 20 6.38 2.08 -3.82
C LEU A 20 6.94 1.90 -2.41
N TYR A 21 7.30 2.98 -1.72
CA TYR A 21 7.80 2.92 -0.35
C TYR A 21 6.79 2.27 0.61
N ARG A 22 5.50 2.68 0.56
CA ARG A 22 4.46 2.08 1.40
C ARG A 22 4.24 0.59 1.11
N ARG A 23 4.28 0.20 -0.16
CA ARG A 23 4.14 -1.19 -0.59
C ARG A 23 5.33 -2.02 -0.12
N ALA A 24 6.56 -1.55 -0.36
CA ALA A 24 7.78 -2.22 0.06
C ALA A 24 7.83 -2.38 1.58
N LEU A 25 7.52 -1.34 2.36
CA LEU A 25 7.51 -1.41 3.82
C LEU A 25 6.46 -2.40 4.35
N LYS A 26 5.28 -2.45 3.73
CA LYS A 26 4.26 -3.45 4.08
C LYS A 26 4.76 -4.87 3.78
N ASP A 27 5.42 -5.09 2.65
CA ASP A 27 5.94 -6.41 2.31
C ASP A 27 7.14 -6.82 3.17
N THR A 28 8.01 -5.89 3.55
CA THR A 28 9.03 -6.12 4.58
C THR A 28 8.39 -6.63 5.87
N LEU A 29 7.26 -6.04 6.28
CA LEU A 29 6.51 -6.54 7.44
C LEU A 29 5.85 -7.91 7.20
N ASN A 30 5.35 -8.17 5.98
CA ASN A 30 4.76 -9.48 5.66
C ASN A 30 5.79 -10.60 5.77
N TRP A 31 7.04 -10.34 5.36
CA TRP A 31 8.15 -11.28 5.52
C TRP A 31 8.67 -11.36 6.97
N ALA A 32 8.79 -10.22 7.64
CA ALA A 32 9.28 -10.15 9.01
C ALA A 32 8.17 -10.50 10.01
N VAL A 33 8.09 -11.77 10.39
CA VAL A 33 7.13 -12.27 11.40
C VAL A 33 7.30 -11.56 12.75
N HIS A 34 8.53 -11.21 13.12
CA HIS A 34 8.85 -10.56 14.39
C HIS A 34 9.30 -9.10 14.25
N ARG A 35 8.89 -8.26 15.20
CA ARG A 35 9.11 -6.80 15.17
C ARG A 35 10.58 -6.39 15.21
N HIS A 36 11.43 -7.09 15.96
CA HIS A 36 12.84 -6.76 16.06
C HIS A 36 13.61 -6.96 14.74
N LEU A 37 13.22 -7.96 13.92
CA LEU A 37 13.75 -8.13 12.57
C LEU A 37 13.22 -7.04 11.64
N PHE A 38 11.90 -6.79 11.73
CA PHE A 38 11.24 -5.77 10.91
C PHE A 38 11.88 -4.38 11.05
N TYR A 39 12.23 -3.94 12.26
CA TYR A 39 12.78 -2.59 12.46
C TYR A 39 14.11 -2.40 11.72
N ASN A 40 15.03 -3.36 11.83
CA ASN A 40 16.31 -3.29 11.14
C ASN A 40 16.12 -3.26 9.61
N ASP A 41 15.23 -4.11 9.08
CA ASP A 41 14.96 -4.15 7.64
C ASP A 41 14.21 -2.90 7.14
N ALA A 42 13.31 -2.36 7.95
CA ALA A 42 12.59 -1.12 7.67
C ALA A 42 13.53 0.09 7.65
N ASP A 43 14.47 0.17 8.58
CA ASP A 43 15.49 1.23 8.61
C ASP A 43 16.41 1.12 7.40
N ALA A 44 16.91 -0.07 7.07
CA ALA A 44 17.70 -0.31 5.86
C ALA A 44 16.90 0.01 4.57
N LEU A 45 15.59 -0.22 4.54
CA LEU A 45 14.72 0.23 3.46
C LEU A 45 14.65 1.75 3.40
N ARG A 46 14.45 2.42 4.55
CA ARG A 46 14.36 3.89 4.63
C ARG A 46 15.66 4.55 4.16
N GLU A 47 16.81 4.07 4.60
CA GLU A 47 18.13 4.58 4.21
C GLU A 47 18.32 4.52 2.69
N ARG A 48 17.94 3.42 2.04
CA ARG A 48 18.01 3.29 0.57
C ARG A 48 17.18 4.34 -0.16
N PHE A 49 16.00 4.70 0.36
CA PHE A 49 15.17 5.76 -0.21
C PHE A 49 15.74 7.16 0.08
N GLU A 50 16.23 7.41 1.30
CA GLU A 50 16.78 8.71 1.68
C GLU A 50 18.10 9.02 0.95
N ALA A 51 18.95 8.01 0.71
CA ALA A 51 20.18 8.16 -0.06
C ALA A 51 19.96 8.75 -1.46
N ASN A 52 18.76 8.57 -2.04
CA ASN A 52 18.40 9.00 -3.38
C ASN A 52 17.40 10.17 -3.40
N ARG A 53 17.13 10.79 -2.25
CA ARG A 53 16.09 11.82 -2.11
C ARG A 53 16.36 13.09 -2.92
N ASN A 54 17.63 13.43 -3.11
CA ASN A 54 18.06 14.68 -3.73
C ASN A 54 18.41 14.52 -5.23
N VAL A 55 18.02 13.41 -5.86
CA VAL A 55 18.19 13.24 -7.32
C VAL A 55 17.22 14.17 -8.04
N GLU A 56 17.75 14.96 -8.98
CA GLU A 56 16.98 15.96 -9.75
C GLU A 56 16.72 15.55 -11.20
N ASP A 57 17.59 14.69 -11.79
CA ASP A 57 17.43 14.19 -13.16
C ASP A 57 16.15 13.36 -13.30
N ILE A 58 15.19 13.88 -14.07
CA ILE A 58 13.87 13.28 -14.27
C ILE A 58 13.96 11.89 -14.89
N GLU A 59 14.82 11.71 -15.90
CA GLU A 59 14.92 10.45 -16.64
C GLU A 59 15.61 9.38 -15.79
N LEU A 60 16.60 9.79 -14.98
CA LEU A 60 17.18 8.92 -13.97
C LEU A 60 16.13 8.49 -12.93
N ILE A 61 15.30 9.40 -12.44
CA ILE A 61 14.26 9.09 -11.45
C ILE A 61 13.26 8.07 -12.00
N ASP A 62 12.84 8.19 -13.26
CA ASP A 62 11.93 7.22 -13.87
C ASP A 62 12.58 5.83 -13.99
N ARG A 63 13.87 5.77 -14.35
CA ARG A 63 14.63 4.50 -14.36
C ARG A 63 14.75 3.90 -12.96
N MET A 64 14.99 4.72 -11.94
CA MET A 64 15.11 4.27 -10.56
C MET A 64 13.76 3.75 -10.02
N ILE A 65 12.65 4.42 -10.34
CA ILE A 65 11.31 3.95 -10.00
C ILE A 65 11.05 2.59 -10.66
N ALA A 66 11.35 2.45 -11.95
CA ALA A 66 11.18 1.18 -12.67
C ALA A 66 12.03 0.05 -12.09
N ALA A 67 13.29 0.31 -11.76
CA ALA A 67 14.18 -0.66 -11.11
C ALA A 67 13.69 -1.04 -9.70
N GLY A 68 13.17 -0.07 -8.95
CA GLY A 68 12.56 -0.28 -7.64
C GLY A 68 11.29 -1.12 -7.71
N GLU A 69 10.40 -0.85 -8.68
CA GLU A 69 9.20 -1.64 -8.94
C GLU A 69 9.53 -3.08 -9.37
N ALA A 70 10.53 -3.27 -10.25
CA ALA A 70 11.00 -4.59 -10.64
C ALA A 70 11.54 -5.39 -9.45
N SER A 71 12.33 -4.75 -8.59
CA SER A 71 12.87 -5.35 -7.37
C SER A 71 11.75 -5.71 -6.39
N TYR A 72 10.79 -4.81 -6.17
CA TYR A 72 9.62 -5.07 -5.34
C TYR A 72 8.80 -6.25 -5.87
N ASN A 73 8.53 -6.28 -7.17
CA ASN A 73 7.75 -7.36 -7.79
C ASN A 73 8.43 -8.72 -7.65
N LYS A 74 9.77 -8.77 -7.73
CA LYS A 74 10.55 -10.01 -7.56
C LYS A 74 10.43 -10.58 -6.14
N TRP A 75 10.42 -9.72 -5.13
CA TRP A 75 10.46 -10.11 -3.72
C TRP A 75 9.11 -10.00 -3.01
N ARG A 76 8.03 -9.88 -3.80
CA ARG A 76 6.69 -9.73 -3.27
C ARG A 76 6.28 -10.96 -2.48
N HIS A 77 5.67 -10.75 -1.31
CA HIS A 77 5.17 -11.87 -0.51
C HIS A 77 4.01 -12.58 -1.24
N PRO A 78 4.02 -13.93 -1.35
CA PRO A 78 2.98 -14.67 -2.08
C PRO A 78 1.60 -14.58 -1.43
N ASP A 79 1.54 -14.51 -0.10
CA ASP A 79 0.30 -14.42 0.69
C ASP A 79 0.38 -13.26 1.72
N PRO A 80 0.25 -12.00 1.28
CA PRO A 80 0.45 -10.84 2.16
C PRO A 80 -0.65 -10.72 3.21
N TYR A 81 -0.33 -10.15 4.38
CA TYR A 81 -1.34 -9.93 5.41
C TYR A 81 -2.43 -8.94 4.94
N ILE A 82 -3.69 -9.38 5.05
CA ILE A 82 -4.89 -8.59 4.79
C ILE A 82 -5.69 -8.51 6.09
N VAL A 83 -6.05 -7.29 6.48
CA VAL A 83 -6.88 -7.09 7.68
C VAL A 83 -8.23 -7.80 7.50
N PRO A 84 -8.79 -8.44 8.53
CA PRO A 84 -9.90 -9.38 8.36
C PRO A 84 -11.11 -8.83 7.61
N TRP A 85 -11.46 -7.55 7.77
CA TRP A 85 -12.64 -6.92 7.18
C TRP A 85 -12.40 -6.23 5.83
N ALA A 86 -11.15 -6.14 5.35
CA ALA A 86 -10.84 -5.57 4.05
C ALA A 86 -11.11 -6.58 2.93
N PRO A 87 -11.29 -6.15 1.68
CA PRO A 87 -11.38 -7.06 0.54
C PRO A 87 -10.23 -8.07 0.53
N GLY A 88 -10.55 -9.37 0.43
CA GLY A 88 -9.59 -10.48 0.51
C GLY A 88 -9.27 -10.96 1.94
N GLY A 89 -9.81 -10.31 2.97
CA GLY A 89 -9.68 -10.74 4.37
C GLY A 89 -10.69 -11.81 4.77
N THR A 90 -10.39 -12.53 5.85
CA THR A 90 -11.18 -13.68 6.34
C THR A 90 -12.60 -13.36 6.82
N LYS A 91 -12.89 -12.09 7.13
CA LYS A 91 -14.19 -11.60 7.60
C LYS A 91 -14.83 -10.63 6.61
N PHE A 92 -14.28 -10.50 5.40
CA PHE A 92 -14.84 -9.64 4.36
C PHE A 92 -16.26 -10.11 4.01
N CYS A 93 -17.22 -9.18 4.00
CA CYS A 93 -18.63 -9.46 3.72
C CYS A 93 -19.26 -10.59 4.57
N ARG A 94 -18.74 -10.84 5.78
CA ARG A 94 -19.32 -11.85 6.68
C ARG A 94 -20.75 -11.47 7.13
N ASN A 95 -20.98 -10.18 7.41
CA ASN A 95 -22.27 -9.61 7.80
C ASN A 95 -22.55 -8.36 6.93
N PRO A 96 -23.00 -8.52 5.67
CA PRO A 96 -23.32 -7.38 4.82
C PRO A 96 -24.58 -6.68 5.35
N THR A 97 -24.62 -5.35 5.22
CA THR A 97 -25.86 -4.60 5.43
C THR A 97 -26.89 -5.11 4.42
N PRO A 98 -28.10 -5.51 4.86
CA PRO A 98 -29.10 -6.02 3.94
C PRO A 98 -29.54 -4.95 2.93
N PRO A 99 -30.07 -5.37 1.77
CA PRO A 99 -30.51 -4.45 0.74
C PRO A 99 -31.58 -3.49 1.28
N PRO A 100 -31.59 -2.22 0.85
CA PRO A 100 -32.68 -1.31 1.17
C PRO A 100 -34.03 -1.91 0.75
N GLY A 101 -35.03 -1.85 1.64
CA GLY A 101 -36.39 -2.35 1.40
C GLY A 101 -36.66 -3.79 1.85
N VAL A 102 -35.66 -4.54 2.33
CA VAL A 102 -35.86 -5.90 2.87
C VAL A 102 -36.19 -5.89 4.37
N ILE A 103 -35.73 -4.89 5.11
CA ILE A 103 -36.06 -4.74 6.52
C ILE A 103 -37.27 -3.80 6.66
N ASP A 104 -38.43 -4.35 7.01
CA ASP A 104 -39.53 -3.55 7.55
C ASP A 104 -39.19 -3.17 9.01
N HIS A 105 -39.24 -1.88 9.35
CA HIS A 105 -38.81 -1.33 10.64
C HIS A 105 -39.58 -1.90 11.85
N LYS A 106 -40.61 -2.71 11.63
CA LYS A 106 -41.39 -3.41 12.66
C LYS A 106 -40.76 -4.71 13.18
N LEU A 107 -39.77 -5.30 12.51
CA LEU A 107 -39.20 -6.60 12.88
C LEU A 107 -37.92 -6.54 13.73
N LEU A 108 -37.30 -5.37 13.90
CA LEU A 108 -36.04 -5.23 14.64
C LEU A 108 -36.18 -5.30 16.17
N LEU A 109 -37.39 -5.23 16.73
CA LEU A 109 -37.59 -5.37 18.17
C LEU A 109 -37.55 -6.83 18.68
N PHE A 110 -37.57 -7.83 17.80
CA PHE A 110 -37.71 -9.24 18.21
C PHE A 110 -36.41 -10.06 18.26
N LEU A 111 -35.25 -9.50 17.88
CA LEU A 111 -33.98 -10.24 17.83
C LEU A 111 -32.93 -9.77 18.86
N VAL A 112 -33.32 -8.97 19.86
CA VAL A 112 -32.45 -8.53 20.98
C VAL A 112 -33.08 -8.84 22.36
N LEU A 113 -34.01 -9.79 22.42
CA LEU A 113 -34.47 -10.47 23.65
C LEU A 113 -34.30 -11.97 23.48
#